data_AF-A0A8F9WG22-F1
#
_entry.id   AF-A0A8F9WG22-F1
#
_cell.length_a   1.000
_cell.length_b   1.000
_cell.length_c   1.000
_cell.angle_alpha   90.00
_cell.angle_beta   90.00
_cell.angle_gamma   90.00
#
_symmetry.space_group_name_H-M   'P 1'
#
loop_
_entity.id
_entity.type
_entity.pdbx_description
1 polymer ?
#
loop_
_entity_poly.entity_id
_entity_poly.type
_entity_poly.pdbx_seq_one_letter_code
_entity_poly.pdbx_strand_id
1 'polypeptide(L)'
;MKRLITLFMFLFLVSCNEYVDKPKNLLDKTTMSEIMADLAINDQITNTYQGKNLESGTRYILKTHNVKAQDFTESYKYYVATGKMNKIVENAQEILLEKDPKAKGFVESKSKPNTNLPKLVR
;
A
#
# COMPACT_ATOMS: atom_id res chain seq x y z
N MET A 1 -24.49 21.66 -36.94
CA MET A 1 -23.75 20.38 -36.78
C MET A 1 -22.30 20.56 -36.31
N LYS A 2 -21.51 21.52 -36.82
CA LYS A 2 -20.10 21.72 -36.41
C LYS A 2 -19.87 21.97 -34.91
N ARG A 3 -20.81 22.65 -34.21
CA ARG A 3 -20.72 22.92 -32.76
C ARG A 3 -20.90 21.68 -31.86
N LEU A 4 -21.65 20.67 -32.32
CA LEU A 4 -21.88 19.41 -31.59
C LEU A 4 -20.66 18.48 -31.69
N ILE A 5 -19.97 18.50 -32.83
CA ILE A 5 -18.75 17.70 -33.07
C ILE A 5 -17.62 18.15 -32.13
N THR A 6 -17.45 19.46 -31.93
CA THR A 6 -16.50 20.00 -30.96
C THR A 6 -16.82 19.59 -29.52
N LEU A 7 -18.10 19.55 -29.13
CA LEU A 7 -18.51 19.12 -27.79
C LEU A 7 -18.20 17.63 -27.55
N PHE A 8 -18.41 16.79 -28.57
CA PHE A 8 -18.11 15.36 -28.50
C PHE A 8 -16.60 15.07 -28.43
N MET A 9 -15.77 15.92 -29.03
CA MET A 9 -14.31 15.80 -28.97
C MET A 9 -13.74 16.08 -27.56
N PHE A 10 -14.38 16.96 -26.77
CA PHE A 10 -13.98 17.21 -25.39
C PHE A 10 -14.35 16.07 -24.43
N LEU A 11 -15.39 15.28 -24.73
CA LEU A 11 -15.81 14.13 -23.90
C LEU A 11 -14.75 13.02 -23.85
N PHE A 12 -13.93 12.87 -24.89
CA PHE A 12 -12.84 11.88 -24.91
C PHE A 12 -11.63 12.28 -24.05
N LEU A 13 -11.48 13.56 -23.69
CA LEU A 13 -10.37 14.04 -22.86
C LEU A 13 -10.55 13.73 -21.36
N VAL A 14 -11.74 13.27 -20.96
CA VAL A 14 -12.09 12.99 -19.54
C VAL A 14 -12.00 11.49 -19.21
N SER A 15 -11.59 10.63 -20.15
CA SER A 15 -11.40 9.19 -19.90
C SER A 15 -10.07 8.90 -19.19
N CYS A 16 -9.81 9.60 -18.08
CA CYS A 16 -8.80 9.16 -17.10
C CYS A 16 -9.31 7.87 -16.44
N ASN A 17 -9.19 6.75 -17.15
CA ASN A 17 -9.35 5.45 -16.54
C ASN A 17 -8.09 5.13 -15.74
N GLU A 18 -8.24 4.46 -14.60
CA GLU A 18 -7.07 3.99 -13.87
C GLU A 18 -6.35 2.95 -14.74
N TYR A 19 -5.02 3.00 -14.81
CA TYR A 19 -4.21 2.14 -15.68
C TYR A 19 -4.26 0.65 -15.30
N VAL A 20 -4.96 0.34 -14.20
CA VAL A 20 -5.14 -1.00 -13.63
C VAL A 20 -6.61 -1.22 -13.29
N ASP A 21 -7.08 -2.43 -13.56
CA ASP A 21 -8.43 -2.81 -13.20
C ASP A 21 -8.62 -2.87 -11.69
N LYS A 22 -9.77 -2.40 -11.21
CA LYS A 22 -10.15 -2.51 -9.80
C LYS A 22 -10.38 -4.00 -9.46
N PRO A 23 -9.69 -4.56 -8.45
CA PRO A 23 -9.92 -5.94 -7.99
C PRO A 23 -11.36 -6.15 -7.52
N LYS A 24 -11.90 -7.36 -7.73
CA LYS A 24 -13.27 -7.72 -7.28
C LYS A 24 -13.40 -7.63 -5.75
N ASN A 25 -12.37 -8.10 -5.05
CA ASN A 25 -12.30 -8.10 -3.59
C ASN A 25 -11.27 -7.07 -3.12
N LEU A 26 -11.40 -5.82 -3.56
CA LEU A 26 -10.53 -4.75 -3.12
C LEU A 26 -10.67 -4.55 -1.61
N LEU A 27 -9.60 -4.81 -0.87
CA LEU A 27 -9.52 -4.56 0.57
C LEU A 27 -9.64 -3.06 0.82
N ASP A 28 -10.38 -2.66 1.85
CA ASP A 28 -10.42 -1.26 2.24
C ASP A 28 -9.07 -0.81 2.82
N LYS A 29 -8.90 0.51 2.86
CA LYS A 29 -7.64 1.12 3.28
C LYS A 29 -7.31 0.83 4.74
N THR A 30 -8.30 0.67 5.60
CA THR A 30 -8.09 0.41 7.03
C THR A 30 -7.52 -0.98 7.22
N THR A 31 -8.16 -2.01 6.64
CA THR A 31 -7.64 -3.38 6.68
C THR A 31 -6.25 -3.49 6.05
N MET A 32 -5.99 -2.79 4.94
CA MET A 32 -4.63 -2.73 4.38
C MET A 32 -3.62 -2.12 5.35
N SER A 33 -3.99 -1.06 6.06
CA SER A 33 -3.11 -0.37 7.01
C SER A 33 -2.76 -1.26 8.21
N GLU A 34 -3.77 -1.96 8.76
CA GLU A 34 -3.59 -2.89 9.87
C GLU A 34 -2.70 -4.08 9.48
N ILE A 35 -2.96 -4.71 8.32
CA ILE A 35 -2.13 -5.80 7.80
C ILE A 35 -0.70 -5.32 7.59
N MET A 36 -0.49 -4.13 7.03
CA MET A 36 0.86 -3.60 6.81
C MET A 36 1.60 -3.32 8.12
N ALA A 37 0.92 -2.81 9.15
CA ALA A 37 1.52 -2.63 10.47
C ALA A 37 1.92 -3.98 11.10
N ASP A 38 1.05 -4.98 11.03
CA ASP A 38 1.34 -6.33 11.56
C ASP A 38 2.48 -7.02 10.80
N LEU A 39 2.52 -6.87 9.48
CA LEU A 39 3.62 -7.38 8.66
C LEU A 39 4.95 -6.69 9.00
N ALA A 40 4.95 -5.38 9.26
CA ALA A 40 6.15 -4.66 9.67
C ALA A 40 6.67 -5.13 11.03
N ILE A 41 5.78 -5.48 11.97
CA ILE A 41 6.16 -6.08 13.26
C ILE A 41 6.73 -7.50 13.02
N ASN A 42 6.08 -8.29 12.18
CA ASN A 42 6.53 -9.65 11.86
C ASN A 42 7.87 -9.69 11.13
N ASP A 43 8.18 -8.67 10.31
CA ASP A 43 9.49 -8.55 9.66
C ASP A 43 10.63 -8.39 10.67
N GLN A 44 10.39 -7.70 11.80
CA GLN A 44 11.40 -7.56 12.87
C GLN A 44 11.78 -8.90 13.52
N ILE A 45 10.87 -9.90 13.50
CA ILE A 45 11.13 -11.24 14.05
C ILE A 45 12.26 -11.93 13.28
N THR A 46 12.44 -11.62 11.99
CA THR A 46 13.51 -12.23 11.16
C THR A 46 14.90 -11.78 11.54
N ASN A 47 15.05 -10.53 11.95
CA ASN A 47 16.32 -10.00 12.44
C ASN A 47 16.72 -10.64 13.77
N THR A 48 15.74 -11.11 14.55
CA THR A 48 15.96 -11.75 15.85
C THR A 48 16.12 -13.27 15.72
N TYR A 49 15.38 -13.92 14.82
CA TYR A 49 15.36 -15.37 14.63
C TYR A 49 15.70 -15.73 13.18
N GLN A 50 17.00 -15.73 12.88
CA GLN A 50 17.52 -16.12 11.57
C GLN A 50 17.11 -17.56 11.21
N GLY A 51 16.70 -17.79 9.95
CA GLY A 51 16.33 -19.11 9.44
C GLY A 51 14.89 -19.57 9.73
N LYS A 52 14.00 -18.72 10.24
CA LYS A 52 12.57 -19.02 10.38
C LYS A 52 11.78 -18.65 9.13
N ASN A 53 10.80 -19.49 8.78
CA ASN A 53 9.93 -19.24 7.63
C ASN A 53 8.93 -18.11 7.93
N LEU A 54 9.15 -16.95 7.30
CA LEU A 54 8.25 -15.80 7.33
C LEU A 54 6.85 -16.10 6.83
N GLU A 55 6.71 -17.06 5.91
CA GLU A 55 5.45 -17.42 5.29
C GLU A 55 4.40 -17.81 6.33
N SER A 56 4.81 -18.47 7.42
CA SER A 56 3.89 -18.83 8.51
C SER A 56 3.36 -17.59 9.24
N GLY A 57 4.21 -16.59 9.49
CA GLY A 57 3.83 -15.32 10.11
C GLY A 57 2.90 -14.51 9.20
N THR A 58 3.28 -14.34 7.94
CA THR A 58 2.44 -13.68 6.92
C THR A 58 1.09 -14.38 6.77
N ARG A 59 1.06 -15.72 6.69
CA ARG A 59 -0.18 -16.49 6.58
C ARG A 59 -1.05 -16.35 7.83
N TYR A 60 -0.45 -16.32 9.01
CA TYR A 60 -1.16 -16.10 10.26
C TYR A 60 -1.80 -14.70 10.30
N ILE A 61 -1.06 -13.66 9.96
CA ILE A 61 -1.56 -12.28 9.90
C ILE A 61 -2.76 -12.18 8.95
N LEU A 62 -2.60 -12.64 7.71
CA LEU A 62 -3.69 -12.60 6.72
C LEU A 62 -4.92 -13.37 7.20
N LYS A 63 -4.72 -14.52 7.86
CA LYS A 63 -5.82 -15.31 8.43
C LYS A 63 -6.54 -14.58 9.56
N THR A 64 -5.82 -13.90 10.46
CA THR A 64 -6.39 -13.12 11.57
C THR A 64 -7.25 -11.95 11.05
N HIS A 65 -6.86 -11.36 9.92
CA HIS A 65 -7.63 -10.33 9.22
C HIS A 65 -8.72 -10.88 8.30
N ASN A 66 -8.90 -12.21 8.23
CA ASN A 66 -9.83 -12.88 7.32
C ASN A 66 -9.62 -12.51 5.83
N VAL A 67 -8.35 -12.34 5.43
CA VAL A 67 -7.94 -11.94 4.09
C VAL A 67 -7.22 -13.08 3.38
N LYS A 68 -7.56 -13.28 2.09
CA LYS A 68 -6.80 -14.18 1.21
C LYS A 68 -5.55 -13.46 0.68
N ALA A 69 -4.45 -14.21 0.53
CA ALA A 69 -3.20 -13.67 0.01
C ALA A 69 -3.34 -13.01 -1.38
N GLN A 70 -4.20 -13.57 -2.24
CA GLN A 70 -4.49 -13.01 -3.55
C GLN A 70 -5.19 -11.65 -3.44
N ASP A 71 -6.23 -11.54 -2.61
CA ASP A 71 -6.98 -10.28 -2.42
C ASP A 71 -6.07 -9.17 -1.88
N PHE A 72 -5.17 -9.50 -0.94
CA PHE A 72 -4.14 -8.56 -0.46
C PHE A 72 -3.20 -8.12 -1.59
N THR A 73 -2.68 -9.08 -2.36
CA THR A 73 -1.72 -8.80 -3.44
C THR A 73 -2.33 -7.94 -4.54
N GLU A 74 -3.56 -8.24 -4.95
CA GLU A 74 -4.29 -7.46 -5.96
C GLU A 74 -4.63 -6.05 -5.45
N SER A 75 -5.06 -5.94 -4.20
CA SER A 75 -5.35 -4.65 -3.55
C SER A 75 -4.09 -3.78 -3.43
N TYR A 76 -2.97 -4.38 -3.01
CA TYR A 76 -1.68 -3.70 -2.94
C TYR A 76 -1.27 -3.15 -4.31
N LYS A 77 -1.31 -3.97 -5.36
CA LYS A 77 -1.00 -3.54 -6.74
C LYS A 77 -1.89 -2.39 -7.18
N TYR A 78 -3.19 -2.48 -6.93
CA TYR A 78 -4.15 -1.43 -7.24
C TYR A 78 -3.81 -0.11 -6.54
N TYR A 79 -3.58 -0.12 -5.22
CA TYR A 79 -3.29 1.10 -4.47
C TYR A 79 -1.93 1.73 -4.82
N VAL A 80 -0.93 0.94 -5.20
CA VAL A 80 0.35 1.45 -5.71
C VAL A 80 0.15 2.13 -7.06
N ALA A 81 -0.48 1.44 -8.03
CA ALA A 81 -0.65 1.95 -9.38
C ALA A 81 -1.56 3.19 -9.45
N THR A 82 -2.45 3.37 -8.48
CA THR A 82 -3.38 4.50 -8.39
C THR A 82 -2.87 5.64 -7.51
N GLY A 83 -1.66 5.52 -6.95
CA GLY A 83 -1.08 6.54 -6.05
C GLY A 83 -1.81 6.69 -4.71
N LYS A 84 -2.69 5.74 -4.36
CA LYS A 84 -3.51 5.77 -3.13
C LYS A 84 -2.82 5.12 -1.92
N MET A 85 -1.60 4.61 -2.11
CA MET A 85 -0.83 3.91 -1.07
C MET A 85 -0.34 4.82 0.06
N ASN A 86 -0.06 6.10 -0.21
CA ASN A 86 0.53 7.00 0.79
C ASN A 86 -0.28 7.04 2.09
N LYS A 87 -1.61 7.19 1.98
CA LYS A 87 -2.47 7.26 3.17
C LYS A 87 -2.56 5.93 3.93
N ILE A 88 -2.46 4.80 3.24
CA ILE A 88 -2.42 3.47 3.85
C ILE A 88 -1.14 3.33 4.67
N VAL A 89 -0.01 3.76 4.11
CA VAL A 89 1.29 3.71 4.80
C VAL A 89 1.32 4.64 6.01
N GLU A 90 0.82 5.88 5.88
CA GLU A 90 0.71 6.82 7.00
C GLU A 90 -0.11 6.22 8.15
N ASN A 91 -1.29 5.67 7.84
CA ASN A 91 -2.14 5.04 8.86
C ASN A 91 -1.46 3.79 9.47
N ALA A 92 -0.76 2.99 8.66
CA ALA A 92 0.00 1.84 9.17
C ALA A 92 1.11 2.26 10.13
N GLN A 93 1.77 3.41 9.89
CA GLN A 93 2.75 3.98 10.80
C GLN A 93 2.10 4.42 12.11
N GLU A 94 0.93 5.07 12.07
CA GLU A 94 0.17 5.44 13.28
C GLU A 94 -0.15 4.19 14.11
N ILE A 95 -0.73 3.15 13.48
CA ILE A 95 -1.04 1.87 14.13
C ILE A 95 0.23 1.21 14.71
N LEU A 96 1.33 1.23 13.97
CA LEU A 96 2.60 0.69 14.44
C LEU A 96 3.09 1.42 15.70
N LEU A 97 2.97 2.75 15.75
CA LEU A 97 3.40 3.54 16.91
C LEU A 97 2.51 3.36 18.13
N GLU A 98 1.22 3.09 17.93
CA GLU A 98 0.31 2.70 19.01
C GLU A 98 0.70 1.33 19.61
N LYS A 99 1.07 0.37 18.75
CA LYS A 99 1.47 -0.99 19.16
C LYS A 99 2.90 -1.06 19.72
N ASP A 100 3.82 -0.30 19.15
CA ASP A 100 5.22 -0.21 19.56
C ASP A 100 5.72 1.25 19.56
N PRO A 101 5.50 1.99 20.66
CA PRO A 101 5.94 3.37 20.78
C PRO A 101 7.46 3.57 20.62
N LYS A 102 8.27 2.51 20.83
CA LYS A 102 9.73 2.59 20.68
C LYS A 102 10.15 2.69 19.22
N ALA A 103 9.29 2.31 18.27
CA ALA A 103 9.54 2.44 16.84
C ALA A 103 9.55 3.90 16.35
N LYS A 104 9.12 4.87 17.17
CA LYS A 104 9.01 6.29 16.79
C LYS A 104 10.26 6.87 16.15
N GLY A 105 11.42 6.70 16.81
CA GLY A 105 12.68 7.22 16.27
C GLY A 105 13.07 6.60 14.94
N PHE A 106 12.76 5.31 14.73
CA PHE A 106 13.02 4.63 13.48
C PHE A 106 12.10 5.13 12.36
N VAL A 107 10.80 5.21 12.62
CA VAL A 107 9.79 5.71 11.66
C VAL A 107 10.14 7.14 11.22
N GLU A 108 10.38 8.04 12.17
CA GLU A 108 10.73 9.44 11.88
C GLU A 108 12.04 9.57 11.07
N SER A 109 13.01 8.69 11.29
CA SER A 109 14.28 8.70 10.54
C SER A 109 14.12 8.29 9.07
N LYS A 110 13.14 7.41 8.77
CA LYS A 110 12.90 6.85 7.44
C LYS A 110 11.84 7.61 6.64
N SER A 111 10.94 8.33 7.31
CA SER A 111 9.92 9.19 6.67
C SER A 111 10.49 10.50 6.14
N LYS A 112 11.74 10.87 6.48
CA LYS A 112 12.39 12.04 5.89
C LYS A 112 12.76 11.73 4.43
N PRO A 113 12.43 12.61 3.46
CA PRO A 113 12.76 12.39 2.07
C PRO A 113 14.27 12.23 1.93
N ASN A 114 14.69 11.07 1.41
CA ASN A 114 16.09 10.78 1.17
C ASN A 114 16.54 11.65 -0.01
N THR A 115 17.22 12.76 0.27
CA THR A 115 17.71 13.72 -0.72
C THR A 115 18.76 13.14 -1.68
N ASN A 116 19.18 11.88 -1.45
CA ASN A 116 20.15 11.14 -2.26
C ASN A 116 19.53 10.02 -3.12
N LEU A 117 18.23 10.05 -3.41
CA LEU A 117 17.68 9.14 -4.42
C LEU A 117 18.24 9.49 -5.80
N PRO A 118 18.75 8.52 -6.58
CA PRO A 118 19.14 8.76 -7.95
C PRO A 118 17.96 9.40 -8.69
N LYS A 119 18.18 10.54 -9.35
CA LYS A 119 17.17 11.11 -10.23
C LYS A 119 16.84 10.04 -11.27
N LEU A 120 15.58 9.60 -11.30
CA LEU A 120 15.08 8.77 -12.38
C LEU A 120 15.24 9.59 -13.66
N VAL A 121 16.25 9.25 -14.46
CA VAL A 121 16.45 9.84 -15.78
C VAL A 121 15.29 9.35 -16.63
N ARG A 122 14.50 10.30 -17.12
CA ARG A 122 13.34 10.04 -17.98
C ARG A 122 13.78 9.76 -19.41
#